data_AF-A0A559KG80-F1
#
_entry.id   AF-A0A559KG80-F1
#
_cell.length_a   1.000
_cell.length_b   1.000
_cell.length_c   1.000
_cell.angle_alpha   90.00
_cell.angle_beta   90.00
_cell.angle_gamma   90.00
#
_symmetry.space_group_name_H-M   'P 1'
#
loop_
_entity.id
_entity.type
_entity.pdbx_description
1 polymer ?
#
loop_
_entity_poly.entity_id
_entity_poly.type
_entity_poly.pdbx_seq_one_letter_code
_entity_poly.pdbx_strand_id
1 'polypeptide(L)'
;MSINFTKAIVDQLQREIADIESKSMNVKTKKEKAQSKINQLQRDIKLSQSHSDLSSKMTRINKLNEEIKKLDRIQADLSKQLVTKKASLKQHLAKKSLHGETNG
;
A
#
# COMPACT_ATOMS: atom_id res chain seq x y z
N MET A 1 -9.65 13.02 -29.63
CA MET A 1 -10.00 13.66 -28.33
C MET A 1 -9.37 15.02 -28.30
N SER A 2 -10.04 16.04 -27.76
CA SER A 2 -9.42 17.35 -27.57
C SER A 2 -8.20 17.23 -26.65
N ILE A 3 -7.14 17.98 -26.93
CA ILE A 3 -5.88 17.96 -26.17
C ILE A 3 -6.13 18.17 -24.66
N ASN A 4 -7.11 19.01 -24.31
CA ASN A 4 -7.49 19.29 -22.93
C ASN A 4 -8.05 18.07 -22.19
N PHE A 5 -8.81 17.20 -22.87
CA PHE A 5 -9.40 16.01 -22.25
C PHE A 5 -8.33 14.96 -21.90
N THR A 6 -7.37 14.76 -22.80
CA THR A 6 -6.23 13.85 -22.56
C THR A 6 -5.35 14.34 -21.41
N LYS A 7 -5.11 15.65 -21.31
CA LYS A 7 -4.37 16.24 -20.18
C LYS A 7 -5.08 16.01 -18.84
N ALA A 8 -6.40 16.23 -18.78
CA ALA A 8 -7.17 16.02 -17.55
C ALA A 8 -7.11 14.57 -17.06
N ILE A 9 -7.16 13.59 -17.98
CA ILE A 9 -7.03 12.17 -17.64
C ILE A 9 -5.63 11.84 -17.11
N VAL A 10 -4.58 12.36 -17.75
CA VAL A 10 -3.19 12.15 -17.31
C VAL A 10 -2.97 12.74 -15.91
N ASP A 11 -3.41 13.98 -15.68
CA ASP A 11 -3.28 14.65 -14.39
C ASP A 11 -4.05 13.88 -13.30
N GLN A 12 -5.22 13.33 -13.64
CA GLN A 12 -6.01 12.50 -12.73
C GLN A 12 -5.30 11.17 -12.39
N LEU A 13 -4.78 10.46 -13.39
CA LEU A 13 -4.04 9.21 -13.19
C LEU A 13 -2.79 9.42 -12.34
N GLN A 14 -2.08 10.53 -12.54
CA GLN A 14 -0.92 10.88 -11.71
C GLN A 14 -1.30 11.13 -10.25
N ARG A 15 -2.40 11.85 -9.99
CA ARG A 15 -2.92 12.05 -8.63
C ARG A 15 -3.33 10.73 -7.97
N GLU A 16 -4.04 9.87 -8.69
CA GLU A 16 -4.45 8.55 -8.18
C GLU A 16 -3.23 7.66 -7.86
N ILE A 17 -2.20 7.68 -8.71
CA ILE A 17 -0.95 6.96 -8.46
C ILE A 17 -0.27 7.46 -7.18
N ALA A 18 -0.15 8.78 -7.02
CA ALA A 18 0.46 9.37 -5.83
C ALA A 18 -0.32 9.04 -4.54
N ASP A 19 -1.65 9.04 -4.60
CA ASP A 19 -2.50 8.64 -3.47
C ASP A 19 -2.33 7.15 -3.12
N ILE A 20 -2.28 6.26 -4.12
CA ILE A 20 -2.02 4.82 -3.91
C ILE A 20 -0.64 4.60 -3.28
N GLU A 21 0.38 5.31 -3.74
CA GLU A 21 1.75 5.22 -3.19
C GLU A 21 1.80 5.70 -1.73
N SER A 22 1.13 6.81 -1.41
CA SER A 22 0.99 7.30 -0.03
C SER A 22 0.26 6.30 0.88
N LYS A 23 -0.86 5.73 0.40
CA LYS A 23 -1.60 4.67 1.10
C LYS A 23 -0.74 3.43 1.35
N SER A 24 0.04 3.01 0.35
CA SER A 24 0.95 1.87 0.45
C SER A 24 2.02 2.11 1.53
N MET A 25 2.60 3.31 1.58
CA MET A 25 3.57 3.69 2.62
C MET A 25 2.94 3.63 4.02
N ASN A 26 1.74 4.17 4.18
CA ASN A 26 1.01 4.14 5.45
C ASN A 26 0.71 2.71 5.92
N VAL A 27 0.32 1.82 5.01
CA VAL A 27 0.09 0.39 5.31
C VAL A 27 1.38 -0.28 5.75
N LYS A 28 2.50 -0.01 5.05
CA LYS A 28 3.82 -0.52 5.42
C LYS A 28 4.23 -0.08 6.83
N THR A 29 4.09 1.21 7.16
CA THR A 29 4.40 1.73 8.49
C THR A 29 3.52 1.10 9.58
N LYS A 30 2.23 0.86 9.32
CA LYS A 30 1.35 0.15 10.26
C LYS A 30 1.82 -1.29 10.50
N LYS A 31 2.22 -2.00 9.44
CA LYS A 31 2.76 -3.35 9.52
C LYS A 31 4.05 -3.39 10.35
N GLU A 32 4.97 -2.47 10.11
CA GLU A 32 6.23 -2.36 10.87
C GLU A 32 5.98 -2.12 12.36
N LYS A 33 5.02 -1.24 12.71
CA LYS A 33 4.62 -1.00 14.11
C LYS A 33 4.03 -2.25 14.76
N ALA A 34 3.14 -2.97 14.06
CA ALA A 34 2.58 -4.22 14.55
C ALA A 34 3.66 -5.29 14.77
N GLN A 35 4.60 -5.43 13.82
CA GLN A 35 5.71 -6.36 13.93
C GLN A 35 6.65 -6.02 15.08
N SER A 36 7.00 -4.74 15.25
CA SER A 36 7.80 -4.27 16.37
C SER A 36 7.14 -4.60 17.71
N LYS A 37 5.81 -4.43 17.80
CA LYS A 37 5.06 -4.77 19.01
C LYS A 37 5.02 -6.28 19.28
N ILE A 38 4.90 -7.12 18.25
CA ILE A 38 5.04 -8.58 18.39
C ILE A 38 6.41 -8.93 18.94
N ASN A 39 7.48 -8.38 18.36
CA ASN A 39 8.85 -8.66 18.80
C ASN A 39 9.07 -8.24 20.26
N GLN A 40 8.49 -7.11 20.69
CA GLN A 40 8.49 -6.71 22.09
C GLN A 40 7.76 -7.74 22.97
N LEU A 41 6.52 -8.09 22.63
CA LEU A 41 5.73 -9.05 23.41
C LEU A 41 6.40 -10.43 23.48
N GLN A 42 7.06 -10.87 22.42
CA GLN A 42 7.83 -12.11 22.43
C GLN A 42 9.01 -12.08 23.40
N ARG A 43 9.69 -10.93 23.54
CA ARG A 43 10.72 -10.76 24.57
C ARG A 43 10.11 -10.76 25.97
N ASP A 44 9.01 -10.04 26.16
CA ASP A 44 8.35 -9.94 27.47
C ASP A 44 7.77 -11.29 27.92
N ILE A 45 7.34 -12.15 26.98
CA ILE A 45 6.90 -13.53 27.25
C ILE A 45 8.02 -14.35 27.91
N LYS A 46 9.26 -14.22 27.44
CA LYS A 46 10.41 -14.94 28.01
C LYS A 46 10.71 -14.53 29.45
N LEU A 47 10.23 -13.35 29.86
CA LEU A 47 10.40 -12.79 31.20
C LEU A 47 9.14 -12.95 32.06
N SER A 48 8.06 -13.49 31.51
CA SER A 48 6.77 -13.58 32.20
C SER A 48 6.79 -14.70 33.23
N GLN A 49 6.40 -14.39 34.47
CA GLN A 49 6.42 -15.34 35.59
C GLN A 49 5.02 -15.88 35.96
N SER A 50 3.95 -15.43 35.28
CA SER A 50 2.58 -15.89 35.56
C SER A 50 1.84 -16.36 34.29
N HIS A 51 1.00 -17.38 34.46
CA HIS A 51 0.24 -17.98 33.36
C HIS A 51 -0.82 -17.04 32.76
N SER A 52 -1.46 -16.19 33.58
CA SER A 52 -2.47 -15.23 33.14
C SER A 52 -1.86 -14.12 32.26
N ASP A 53 -0.68 -13.66 32.63
CA ASP A 53 0.10 -12.68 31.89
C ASP A 53 0.58 -13.25 30.55
N LEU A 54 1.10 -14.48 30.56
CA LEU A 54 1.49 -15.21 29.34
C LEU A 54 0.31 -15.35 28.36
N SER A 55 -0.85 -15.80 28.84
CA SER A 55 -2.06 -15.98 28.02
C SER A 55 -2.53 -14.66 27.39
N SER A 56 -2.48 -13.57 28.16
CA SER A 56 -2.85 -12.24 27.69
C SER A 56 -1.91 -11.74 26.58
N LYS A 57 -0.59 -11.92 26.75
CA LYS A 57 0.41 -11.56 25.72
C LYS A 57 0.27 -12.40 24.45
N MET A 58 0.05 -13.71 24.58
CA MET A 58 -0.18 -14.60 23.45
C MET A 58 -1.44 -14.20 22.66
N THR A 59 -2.52 -13.88 23.36
CA THR A 59 -3.75 -13.36 22.73
C THR A 59 -3.49 -12.07 21.96
N ARG A 60 -2.67 -11.16 22.51
CA ARG A 60 -2.30 -9.92 21.84
C ARG A 60 -1.44 -10.16 20.59
N ILE A 61 -0.49 -11.10 20.65
CA ILE A 61 0.32 -11.51 19.49
C ILE A 61 -0.59 -12.05 18.38
N ASN A 62 -1.54 -12.94 18.71
CA ASN A 62 -2.46 -13.49 17.72
C ASN A 62 -3.28 -12.40 17.02
N LYS A 63 -3.80 -11.41 17.78
CA LYS A 63 -4.51 -10.27 17.21
C LYS A 63 -3.64 -9.44 16.26
N LEU A 64 -2.38 -9.18 16.64
CA LEU A 64 -1.43 -8.43 15.80
C LEU A 64 -1.04 -9.22 14.53
N ASN A 65 -0.92 -10.55 14.61
CA ASN A 65 -0.68 -11.39 13.45
C ASN A 65 -1.85 -11.35 12.45
N GLU A 66 -3.10 -11.39 12.93
CA GLU A 66 -4.27 -11.23 12.07
C GLU A 66 -4.35 -9.83 11.45
N GLU A 67 -3.94 -8.79 12.18
CA GLU A 67 -3.80 -7.44 11.63
C GLU A 67 -2.75 -7.39 10.50
N ILE A 68 -1.58 -8.00 10.69
CA ILE A 68 -0.54 -8.09 9.65
C ILE A 68 -1.07 -8.80 8.40
N LYS A 69 -1.78 -9.93 8.54
CA LYS A 69 -2.40 -10.63 7.41
C LYS A 69 -3.38 -9.74 6.64
N LYS A 70 -4.15 -8.90 7.33
CA LYS A 70 -5.06 -7.93 6.69
C LYS A 70 -4.26 -6.85 5.95
N LEU A 71 -3.21 -6.30 6.57
CA LEU A 71 -2.35 -5.30 5.95
C LEU A 71 -1.65 -5.85 4.70
N ASP A 72 -1.22 -7.11 4.71
CA ASP A 72 -0.61 -7.79 3.55
C ASP A 72 -1.58 -7.89 2.38
N ARG A 73 -2.86 -8.24 2.64
CA ARG A 73 -3.91 -8.27 1.61
C ARG A 73 -4.14 -6.88 1.01
N ILE A 74 -4.21 -5.85 1.86
CA ILE A 74 -4.37 -4.47 1.41
C ILE A 74 -3.17 -4.04 0.56
N GLN A 75 -1.95 -4.37 0.98
CA GLN A 75 -0.74 -4.01 0.24
C GLN A 75 -0.67 -4.72 -1.12
N ALA A 76 -1.08 -5.98 -1.19
CA ALA A 76 -1.18 -6.71 -2.45
C ALA A 76 -2.22 -6.09 -3.40
N ASP A 77 -3.37 -5.67 -2.87
CA ASP A 77 -4.41 -4.99 -3.65
C ASP A 77 -3.94 -3.63 -4.19
N LEU A 78 -3.35 -2.79 -3.33
CA LEU A 78 -2.76 -1.50 -3.73
C LEU A 78 -1.67 -1.69 -4.79
N SER A 79 -0.88 -2.75 -4.70
CA SER A 79 0.16 -3.06 -5.67
C SER A 79 -0.43 -3.41 -7.04
N LYS A 80 -1.51 -4.19 -7.08
CA LYS A 80 -2.25 -4.49 -8.33
C LYS A 80 -2.82 -3.21 -8.93
N GLN A 81 -3.49 -2.39 -8.14
CA GLN A 81 -4.05 -1.12 -8.59
C GLN A 81 -2.97 -0.19 -9.16
N LEU A 82 -1.82 -0.11 -8.48
CA LEU A 82 -0.69 0.71 -8.93
C LEU A 82 -0.17 0.27 -10.30
N VAL A 83 0.00 -1.04 -10.53
CA VAL A 83 0.42 -1.59 -11.82
C VAL A 83 -0.57 -1.22 -12.91
N THR A 84 -1.87 -1.44 -12.67
CA THR A 84 -2.92 -1.10 -13.63
C THR A 84 -2.93 0.39 -13.97
N LYS A 85 -2.88 1.27 -12.97
CA LYS A 85 -2.89 2.73 -13.18
C LYS A 85 -1.63 3.22 -13.89
N LYS A 86 -0.46 2.68 -13.55
CA LYS A 86 0.80 2.98 -14.26
C LYS A 86 0.76 2.51 -15.72
N ALA A 87 0.15 1.35 -16.00
CA ALA A 87 -0.04 0.88 -17.38
C ALA A 87 -0.99 1.80 -18.16
N SER A 88 -2.13 2.20 -17.57
CA SER A 88 -3.06 3.16 -18.19
C SER A 88 -2.39 4.51 -18.47
N LEU A 89 -1.62 5.03 -17.52
CA LEU A 89 -0.87 6.28 -17.70
C LEU A 89 0.11 6.18 -18.87
N LYS A 90 0.88 5.09 -18.96
CA LYS A 90 1.79 4.85 -20.08
C LYS A 90 1.04 4.81 -21.43
N GLN A 91 -0.12 4.17 -21.49
CA GLN A 91 -0.93 4.14 -22.71
C GLN A 91 -1.41 5.54 -23.13
N HIS A 92 -1.86 6.37 -22.18
CA HIS A 92 -2.27 7.74 -22.47
C HIS A 92 -1.09 8.64 -22.89
N LEU A 93 0.08 8.45 -22.30
CA LEU A 93 1.30 9.18 -22.69
C LEU A 93 1.81 8.75 -24.08
N ALA A 94 1.80 7.45 -24.41
CA ALA A 94 2.18 6.96 -25.74
C ALA A 94 1.20 7.45 -26.84
N LYS A 95 -0.09 7.55 -26.52
CA LYS A 95 -1.08 8.16 -27.42
C LYS A 95 -0.84 9.66 -27.63
N LYS A 96 -0.28 10.37 -26.62
CA LYS A 96 0.12 11.77 -26.74
C LYS A 96 1.35 11.93 -27.65
N SER A 97 2.35 11.05 -27.56
CA SER A 97 3.55 11.12 -28.42
C SER A 97 3.26 10.82 -29.88
N LEU A 98 2.34 9.90 -30.19
CA LEU A 98 1.94 9.57 -31.56
C LEU A 98 1.08 10.64 -32.26
N HIS A 99 0.51 11.59 -31.51
CA HIS A 99 -0.29 12.69 -32.06
C HIS A 99 0.47 14.03 -32.12
N GLY A 100 1.78 14.02 -31.82
CA GLY A 100 2.64 15.21 -31.81
C GLY A 100 3.42 15.48 -33.11
N GLU A 101 3.40 14.56 -34.09
CA GLU A 101 4.19 14.67 -35.34
C GLU A 101 3.35 14.96 -36.60
N THR A 102 2.12 15.43 -36.45
CA THR A 102 1.33 15.93 -37.58
C THR A 102 0.77 17.30 -37.25
N ASN A 103 1.60 18.34 -37.41
CA ASN A 103 1.22 19.66 -37.94
C ASN A 103 2.39 20.65 -37.80
N GLY A 104 2.90 21.10 -38.96
CA GLY A 104 3.52 22.42 -39.18
C GLY A 104 4.99 22.55 -38.86
#